data_AF-A0A3M2JTA0-F1
#
_entry.id   AF-A0A3M2JTA0-F1
#
_cell.length_a   1.000
_cell.length_b   1.000
_cell.length_c   1.000
_cell.angle_alpha   90.00
_cell.angle_beta   90.00
_cell.angle_gamma   90.00
#
_symmetry.space_group_name_H-M   'P 1'
#
loop_
_entity.id
_entity.type
_entity.pdbx_description
1 polymer ?
#
loop_
_entity_poly.entity_id
_entity_poly.type
_entity_poly.pdbx_seq_one_letter_code
_entity_poly.pdbx_strand_id
1 'polypeptide(L)'
;MESVRDRPEVADVRVVVLEAEDPDFWPFSEEVVVVTTADPETVRSWFPEDYAPDDVRERGPKRDLEPFDVPDGYAALLCWWD
;
A
#
# COMPACT_ATOMS: atom_id res chain seq x y z
N MET A 1 -3.22 5.24 19.61
CA MET A 1 -2.64 4.68 18.36
C MET A 1 -3.01 5.66 17.27
N GLU A 2 -2.03 6.30 16.65
CA GLU A 2 -2.26 7.26 15.57
C GLU A 2 -2.53 6.48 14.28
N SER A 3 -3.58 6.84 13.54
CA SER A 3 -3.89 6.20 12.26
C SER A 3 -2.75 6.44 11.27
N VAL A 4 -2.41 5.45 10.43
CA VAL A 4 -1.40 5.61 9.37
C VAL A 4 -1.70 6.87 8.53
N ARG A 5 -2.97 7.15 8.27
CA ARG A 5 -3.42 8.30 7.49
C ARG A 5 -3.19 9.66 8.17
N ASP A 6 -3.11 9.71 9.49
CA ASP A 6 -3.01 10.99 10.23
C ASP A 6 -1.55 11.49 10.33
N ARG A 7 -0.58 10.71 9.81
CA ARG A 7 0.84 11.04 9.84
C ARG A 7 1.18 12.15 8.85
N PRO A 8 2.01 13.14 9.23
CA PRO A 8 2.35 14.26 8.35
C PRO A 8 3.15 13.86 7.10
N GLU A 9 3.83 12.72 7.14
CA GLU A 9 4.57 12.15 6.01
C GLU A 9 3.66 11.40 5.02
N VAL A 10 2.38 11.21 5.34
CA VAL A 10 1.42 10.45 4.52
C VAL A 10 0.52 11.41 3.76
N ALA A 11 0.59 11.35 2.44
CA ALA A 11 -0.30 12.10 1.56
C ALA A 11 -1.62 11.36 1.29
N ASP A 12 -1.57 10.02 1.21
CA ASP A 12 -2.74 9.20 0.91
C ASP A 12 -2.59 7.75 1.40
N VAL A 13 -3.72 7.09 1.65
CA VAL A 13 -3.79 5.65 1.95
C VAL A 13 -4.92 5.07 1.10
N ARG A 14 -4.60 4.05 0.31
CA ARG A 14 -5.54 3.38 -0.59
C ARG A 14 -5.65 1.91 -0.29
N VAL A 15 -6.85 1.37 -0.44
CA VAL A 15 -7.11 -0.06 -0.52
C VAL A 15 -7.56 -0.33 -1.94
N VAL A 16 -6.78 -1.11 -2.66
CA VAL A 16 -7.07 -1.52 -4.03
C VAL A 16 -7.65 -2.92 -3.96
N VAL A 17 -8.84 -3.11 -4.52
CA VAL A 17 -9.47 -4.42 -4.67
C VAL A 17 -9.52 -4.73 -6.15
N LEU A 18 -8.89 -5.83 -6.54
CA LEU A 18 -8.86 -6.33 -7.91
C LEU A 18 -9.61 -7.66 -7.97
N GLU A 19 -10.62 -7.75 -8.82
CA GLU A 19 -11.24 -9.02 -9.18
C GLU A 19 -10.43 -9.67 -10.31
N ALA A 20 -9.89 -10.86 -10.06
CA ALA A 20 -9.25 -11.66 -11.11
C ALA A 20 -10.35 -12.42 -11.87
N GLU A 21 -10.54 -12.12 -13.15
CA GLU A 21 -11.50 -12.84 -14.01
C GLU A 21 -11.02 -14.25 -14.39
N ASP A 22 -9.83 -14.66 -13.93
CA ASP A 22 -9.25 -15.97 -14.20
C ASP A 22 -9.71 -17.00 -13.14
N PRO A 23 -10.47 -18.04 -13.53
CA PRO A 23 -11.03 -19.03 -12.61
C PRO A 23 -9.96 -19.92 -11.93
N ASP A 24 -8.72 -19.93 -12.43
CA ASP A 24 -7.60 -20.67 -11.84
C ASP A 24 -6.81 -19.85 -10.81
N PHE A 25 -7.12 -18.55 -10.63
CA PHE A 25 -6.50 -17.67 -9.65
C PHE A 25 -7.44 -17.31 -8.50
N TRP A 26 -6.84 -16.94 -7.36
CA TRP A 26 -7.61 -16.44 -6.23
C TRP A 26 -8.39 -15.17 -6.65
N PRO A 27 -9.71 -15.10 -6.39
CA PRO A 27 -10.60 -14.18 -7.08
C PRO A 27 -10.37 -12.71 -6.72
N PHE A 28 -9.72 -12.42 -5.58
CA PHE A 28 -9.47 -11.06 -5.14
C PHE A 28 -8.01 -10.87 -4.72
N SER A 29 -7.35 -9.87 -5.29
CA SER A 29 -6.12 -9.34 -4.72
C SER A 29 -6.42 -8.00 -4.06
N GLU A 30 -6.16 -7.93 -2.76
CA GLU A 30 -6.27 -6.73 -1.95
C GLU A 30 -4.87 -6.16 -1.77
N GLU A 31 -4.67 -4.90 -2.13
CA GLU A 31 -3.41 -4.18 -1.90
C GLU A 31 -3.67 -2.96 -1.03
N VAL A 32 -2.90 -2.80 0.04
CA VAL A 32 -2.86 -1.53 0.78
C VAL A 32 -1.68 -0.73 0.26
N VAL A 33 -1.96 0.49 -0.21
CA VAL A 33 -0.95 1.39 -0.75
C VAL A 33 -0.89 2.64 0.12
N VAL A 34 0.32 3.00 0.54
CA VAL A 34 0.59 4.21 1.31
C VAL A 34 1.42 5.16 0.46
N VAL A 35 0.93 6.37 0.20
CA VAL A 35 1.68 7.42 -0.50
C VAL A 35 2.39 8.27 0.53
N THR A 36 3.71 8.19 0.60
CA THR A 36 4.49 8.79 1.69
C THR A 36 5.90 9.18 1.28
N THR A 37 6.52 10.08 2.05
CA THR A 37 7.96 10.38 1.99
C THR A 37 8.81 9.44 2.85
N ALA A 38 8.19 8.61 3.70
CA ALA A 38 8.89 7.66 4.55
C ALA A 38 9.42 6.45 3.75
N ASP A 39 10.50 5.85 4.24
CA ASP A 39 11.06 4.62 3.68
C ASP A 39 10.24 3.38 4.11
N PRO A 40 10.39 2.24 3.40
CA PRO A 40 9.59 1.04 3.68
C PRO A 40 9.73 0.46 5.09
N GLU A 41 10.93 0.51 5.70
CA GLU A 41 11.15 -0.02 7.05
C GLU A 41 10.42 0.85 8.08
N THR A 42 10.47 2.17 7.89
CA THR A 42 9.70 3.13 8.70
C THR A 42 8.20 2.88 8.57
N VAL A 43 7.67 2.71 7.35
CA VAL A 43 6.24 2.43 7.15
C VAL A 43 5.82 1.13 7.84
N ARG A 44 6.62 0.06 7.72
CA ARG A 44 6.35 -1.21 8.40
C ARG A 44 6.26 -1.05 9.92
N SER A 45 7.12 -0.21 10.51
CA SER A 45 7.14 0.06 11.96
C SER A 45 5.88 0.78 12.48
N TRP A 46 5.06 1.36 11.61
CA TRP A 46 3.82 2.02 12.01
C TRP A 46 2.72 1.05 12.41
N PHE A 47 2.85 -0.21 11.99
CA PHE A 47 1.92 -1.27 12.30
C PHE A 47 2.36 -1.97 13.60
N PRO A 48 1.43 -2.34 14.48
CA PRO A 48 1.74 -3.25 15.59
C PRO A 48 2.33 -4.55 15.03
N GLU A 49 3.28 -5.17 15.75
CA GLU A 49 4.00 -6.36 15.27
C GLU A 49 3.07 -7.49 14.81
N ASP A 50 1.97 -7.73 15.53
CA ASP A 50 0.96 -8.76 15.21
C ASP A 50 0.15 -8.48 13.93
N TYR A 51 0.18 -7.24 13.42
CA TYR A 51 -0.59 -6.78 12.26
C TYR A 51 0.29 -6.15 11.18
N ALA A 52 1.61 -6.21 11.34
CA ALA A 52 2.53 -5.62 10.40
C ALA A 52 2.49 -6.38 9.06
N PRO A 53 2.61 -5.66 7.92
CA PRO A 53 2.79 -6.31 6.64
C PRO A 53 4.06 -7.18 6.64
N ASP A 54 3.98 -8.30 5.93
CA ASP A 54 5.11 -9.19 5.68
C ASP A 54 6.17 -8.51 4.80
N ASP A 55 5.72 -7.68 3.85
CA ASP A 55 6.58 -6.92 2.95
C ASP A 55 6.06 -5.49 2.74
N VAL A 56 6.98 -4.53 2.72
CA VAL A 56 6.70 -3.15 2.31
C VAL A 56 7.71 -2.76 1.24
N ARG A 57 7.21 -2.33 0.08
CA ARG A 57 8.07 -2.02 -1.07
C ARG A 57 7.45 -0.99 -1.99
N GLU A 58 8.25 -0.38 -2.83
CA GLU A 58 7.73 0.50 -3.88
C GLU A 58 6.76 -0.27 -4.79
N ARG A 59 5.62 0.35 -5.05
CA ARG A 59 4.57 -0.24 -5.86
C ARG A 59 4.92 -0.16 -7.34
N GLY A 60 4.92 -1.30 -8.01
CA GLY A 60 5.10 -1.37 -9.46
C GLY A 60 3.93 -0.77 -10.26
N PRO A 61 4.14 -0.46 -11.56
CA PRO A 61 3.09 0.07 -12.42
C PRO A 61 1.98 -0.96 -12.63
N LYS A 62 0.72 -0.54 -12.50
CA LYS A 62 -0.47 -1.34 -12.84
C LYS A 62 -1.33 -0.60 -13.86
N ARG A 63 -1.72 -1.29 -14.93
CA ARG A 63 -2.37 -0.68 -16.11
C ARG A 63 -3.89 -0.60 -16.00
N ASP A 64 -4.49 -1.40 -15.13
CA ASP A 64 -5.95 -1.60 -15.07
C ASP A 64 -6.56 -1.07 -13.76
N LEU A 65 -5.94 -0.05 -13.17
CA LEU A 65 -6.40 0.53 -11.92
C LEU A 65 -6.71 2.00 -12.06
N GLU A 66 -7.61 2.49 -11.20
CA GLU A 66 -7.86 3.91 -11.07
C GLU A 66 -6.52 4.63 -10.82
N PRO A 67 -6.16 5.61 -11.68
CA PRO A 67 -4.93 6.36 -11.49
C PRO A 67 -5.04 7.21 -10.24
N PHE A 68 -3.91 7.41 -9.57
CA PHE A 68 -3.79 8.34 -8.46
C PHE A 68 -2.48 9.09 -8.53
N ASP A 69 -2.48 10.31 -8.02
CA ASP A 69 -1.31 11.16 -8.01
C ASP A 69 -0.34 10.75 -6.88
N VAL A 70 0.94 10.73 -7.22
CA VAL A 70 2.03 10.65 -6.25
C VAL A 70 2.76 12.00 -6.32
N PRO A 71 2.65 12.87 -5.29
CA PRO A 71 3.30 14.17 -5.29
C PRO A 71 4.83 14.05 -5.41
N ASP A 72 5.49 15.09 -5.91
CA ASP A 72 6.95 15.11 -6.01
C ASP A 72 7.60 14.84 -4.64
N GLY A 73 8.58 13.93 -4.61
CA GLY A 73 9.27 13.51 -3.40
C GLY A 73 8.54 12.46 -2.56
N TYR A 74 7.34 12.03 -2.95
CA TYR A 74 6.63 10.91 -2.35
C TYR A 74 6.84 9.63 -3.18
N ALA A 75 6.67 8.49 -2.53
CA ALA A 75 6.59 7.18 -3.16
C ALA A 75 5.26 6.52 -2.81
N ALA A 76 4.75 5.70 -3.72
CA ALA A 76 3.65 4.79 -3.43
C ALA A 76 4.22 3.46 -2.95
N LEU A 77 4.04 3.13 -1.68
CA LEU A 77 4.50 1.87 -1.09
C LEU A 77 3.35 0.89 -0.96
N LEU A 78 3.54 -0.33 -1.48
CA LEU A 78 2.66 -1.47 -1.26
C LEU A 78 2.98 -2.12 0.08
N CYS A 79 1.98 -2.24 0.94
CA CYS A 79 2.00 -3.10 2.13
C CYS A 79 1.33 -4.42 1.75
N TRP A 80 2.04 -5.53 1.92
CA TRP A 80 1.61 -6.88 1.53
C TRP A 80 1.54 -7.81 2.75
N TRP A 81 0.52 -8.66 2.77
CA TRP A 81 0.31 -9.72 3.77
C TRP A 81 0.12 -11.07 3.04
N ASP A 82 0.71 -12.15 3.57
CA ASP A 82 0.58 -13.54 3.07
C ASP A 82 -0.17 -14.44 4.08
#